data_AF-A0A8H7BQG6-F1
#
_entry.id   AF-A0A8H7BQG6-F1
#
_cell.length_a   1.000
_cell.length_b   1.000
_cell.length_c   1.000
_cell.angle_alpha   90.00
_cell.angle_beta   90.00
_cell.angle_gamma   90.00
#
_symmetry.space_group_name_H-M   'P 1'
#
loop_
_entity.id
_entity.type
_entity.pdbx_description
1 polymer ?
#
loop_
_entity_poly.entity_id
_entity_poly.type
_entity_poly.pdbx_seq_one_letter_code
_entity_poly.pdbx_strand_id
1 'polypeptide(L)'
;MGEEIDYEWQDIDEWLHQFFVSPNPIPTFNRNQESLRALQQLRKQNETANEIMQTVSMAYESIKPKHQENELGFDKSCLSEEGALTLETLAKLALHLGINSEEIGSYDASIANLRLEYMDAQLEHTDMEEVEHALNNRIEDANQELFKLKEMLKELDKRRSAEKKKVAEWQRNSKDLEKQIQAEKADYVQQQKRYDATGVVQQRLRLVNIKRLDEELQQMEADLEQKKLALEQYDDFPPDMVLASLKLQEGEDKLHQLRQERERLLGDIAENVH
;
A
#
# COMPACT_ATOMS: atom_id res chain seq x y z
N MET A 1 -17.00 -38.65 -30.81
CA MET A 1 -16.78 -38.06 -29.47
C MET A 1 -18.05 -37.89 -28.65
N GLY A 2 -19.21 -37.50 -29.22
CA GLY A 2 -20.48 -37.51 -28.46
C GLY A 2 -21.00 -38.92 -28.17
N GLU A 3 -20.95 -39.81 -29.15
CA GLU A 3 -21.49 -41.18 -29.06
C GLU A 3 -20.72 -42.10 -28.09
N GLU A 4 -19.41 -41.90 -27.90
CA GLU A 4 -18.60 -42.68 -26.95
C GLU A 4 -18.95 -42.36 -25.50
N ILE A 5 -19.28 -41.10 -25.21
CA ILE A 5 -19.61 -40.65 -23.84
C ILE A 5 -20.97 -41.23 -23.41
N ASP A 6 -21.94 -41.31 -24.32
CA ASP A 6 -23.26 -41.88 -24.03
C ASP A 6 -23.18 -43.40 -23.74
N TYR A 7 -22.29 -44.12 -24.41
CA TYR A 7 -22.05 -45.55 -24.15
C TYR A 7 -21.42 -45.79 -22.76
N GLU A 8 -20.44 -44.98 -22.38
CA GLU A 8 -19.79 -45.08 -21.06
C GLU A 8 -20.77 -44.79 -19.90
N TRP A 9 -21.73 -43.89 -20.10
CA TRP A 9 -22.76 -43.63 -19.10
C TRP A 9 -23.78 -44.77 -18.99
N GLN A 10 -24.16 -45.39 -20.10
CA GLN A 10 -25.08 -46.52 -20.09
C GLN A 10 -24.51 -47.72 -19.32
N ASP A 11 -23.22 -48.02 -19.53
CA ASP A 11 -22.52 -49.10 -18.82
C ASP A 11 -22.43 -48.86 -17.30
N ILE A 12 -22.24 -47.61 -16.88
CA ILE A 12 -22.26 -47.24 -15.45
C ILE A 12 -23.67 -47.31 -14.87
N ASP A 13 -24.69 -46.87 -15.61
CA ASP A 13 -26.08 -46.97 -15.17
C ASP A 13 -26.49 -48.44 -14.97
N GLU A 14 -26.12 -49.34 -15.89
CA GLU A 14 -26.34 -50.78 -15.78
C GLU A 14 -25.63 -51.37 -14.55
N TRP A 15 -24.39 -50.97 -14.29
CA TRP A 15 -23.64 -51.39 -13.11
C TRP A 15 -24.28 -50.88 -11.80
N LEU A 16 -24.69 -49.61 -11.74
CA LEU A 16 -25.37 -49.04 -10.56
C LEU A 16 -26.71 -49.73 -10.29
N HIS A 17 -27.46 -50.09 -11.34
CA HIS A 17 -28.71 -50.83 -11.20
C HIS A 17 -28.55 -52.22 -10.55
N GLN A 18 -27.36 -52.83 -10.60
CA GLN A 18 -27.10 -54.10 -9.91
C GLN A 18 -27.04 -53.95 -8.38
N PHE A 19 -26.64 -52.78 -7.88
CA PHE A 19 -26.51 -52.51 -6.44
C PHE A 19 -27.74 -51.78 -5.85
N PHE A 20 -28.41 -50.96 -6.65
CA PHE A 20 -29.54 -50.15 -6.24
C PHE A 20 -30.86 -50.72 -6.78
N VAL A 21 -31.37 -51.73 -6.06
CA VAL A 21 -32.72 -52.28 -6.26
C VAL A 21 -33.64 -51.75 -5.15
N SER A 22 -34.92 -51.53 -5.46
CA SER A 22 -35.93 -51.03 -4.51
C SER A 22 -35.81 -51.68 -3.12
N PRO A 23 -35.79 -50.89 -2.03
CA PRO A 23 -36.34 -49.53 -1.90
C PRO A 23 -35.34 -48.37 -2.06
N ASN A 24 -34.05 -48.61 -2.34
CA ASN A 24 -33.04 -47.54 -2.41
C ASN A 24 -32.73 -47.17 -3.87
N PRO A 25 -33.30 -46.08 -4.41
CA PRO A 25 -32.99 -45.64 -5.77
C PRO A 25 -31.56 -45.08 -5.84
N ILE A 26 -30.99 -45.07 -7.05
CA ILE A 26 -29.68 -44.47 -7.33
C ILE A 26 -29.72 -42.99 -6.90
N PRO A 27 -28.77 -42.53 -6.05
CA PRO A 27 -28.68 -41.14 -5.66
C PRO A 27 -28.51 -40.21 -6.87
N THR A 28 -29.13 -39.04 -6.85
CA THR A 28 -28.95 -38.06 -7.93
C THR A 28 -27.54 -37.46 -7.86
N PHE A 29 -26.81 -37.51 -8.96
CA PHE A 29 -25.48 -36.91 -9.07
C PHE A 29 -25.32 -36.15 -10.38
N ASN A 30 -24.33 -35.25 -10.42
CA ASN A 30 -24.04 -34.44 -11.61
C ASN A 30 -23.25 -35.28 -12.63
N ARG A 31 -23.81 -35.45 -13.83
CA ARG A 31 -23.17 -36.14 -14.97
C ARG A 31 -22.15 -35.21 -15.64
N ASN A 32 -20.97 -35.15 -15.06
CA ASN A 32 -19.79 -34.52 -15.66
C ASN A 32 -18.68 -35.57 -15.90
N GLN A 33 -17.66 -35.22 -16.68
CA GLN A 33 -16.56 -36.15 -17.01
C GLN A 33 -15.74 -36.59 -15.79
N GLU A 34 -15.69 -35.76 -14.75
CA GLU A 34 -15.01 -36.08 -13.48
C GLU A 34 -15.76 -37.18 -12.71
N SER A 35 -17.09 -37.08 -12.61
CA SER A 35 -17.97 -38.11 -12.03
C SER A 35 -17.88 -39.42 -12.81
N LEU A 36 -17.80 -39.37 -14.14
CA LEU A 36 -17.64 -40.57 -14.98
C LEU A 36 -16.35 -41.33 -14.63
N ARG A 37 -15.23 -40.62 -14.55
CA ARG A 37 -13.93 -41.22 -14.18
C ARG A 37 -13.94 -41.77 -12.77
N ALA A 38 -14.53 -41.04 -11.82
CA ALA A 38 -14.65 -41.48 -10.44
C ALA A 38 -15.48 -42.77 -10.32
N LEU A 39 -16.62 -42.85 -11.03
CA LEU A 39 -17.49 -44.03 -11.02
C LEU A 39 -16.84 -45.24 -11.71
N GLN A 40 -16.12 -45.04 -12.83
CA GLN A 40 -15.34 -46.11 -13.48
C GLN A 40 -14.23 -46.63 -12.57
N GLN A 41 -13.56 -45.75 -11.82
CA GLN A 41 -12.55 -46.15 -10.85
C GLN A 41 -13.16 -46.95 -9.71
N LEU A 42 -14.31 -46.50 -9.18
CA LEU A 42 -15.00 -47.18 -8.09
C LEU A 42 -15.48 -48.57 -8.52
N ARG A 43 -15.98 -48.72 -9.75
CA ARG A 43 -16.31 -50.01 -10.32
C ARG A 43 -15.13 -50.97 -10.36
N LYS A 44 -13.99 -50.53 -10.91
CA LYS A 44 -12.78 -51.37 -10.95
C LYS A 44 -12.35 -51.79 -9.56
N GLN A 45 -12.38 -50.88 -8.58
CA GLN A 45 -12.05 -51.21 -7.19
C GLN A 45 -13.02 -52.25 -6.61
N ASN A 46 -14.33 -52.13 -6.89
CA ASN A 46 -15.34 -53.08 -6.44
C ASN A 46 -15.11 -54.48 -7.05
N GLU A 47 -14.84 -54.56 -8.36
CA GLU A 47 -14.51 -55.82 -9.04
C GLU A 47 -13.28 -56.48 -8.40
N THR A 48 -12.20 -55.74 -8.19
CA THR A 48 -11.00 -56.28 -7.50
C THR A 48 -11.28 -56.72 -6.07
N ALA A 49 -12.15 -56.01 -5.33
CA ALA A 49 -12.52 -56.38 -3.98
C ALA A 49 -13.36 -57.67 -3.96
N ASN A 50 -14.26 -57.86 -4.93
CA ASN A 50 -15.04 -59.09 -5.06
C ASN A 50 -14.15 -60.29 -5.40
N GLU A 51 -13.16 -60.12 -6.29
CA GLU A 51 -12.18 -61.16 -6.59
C GLU A 51 -11.38 -61.56 -5.34
N ILE A 52 -10.88 -60.58 -4.58
CA ILE A 52 -10.19 -60.83 -3.32
C ILE A 52 -11.10 -61.57 -2.35
N MET A 53 -12.35 -61.12 -2.17
CA MET A 53 -13.29 -61.76 -1.26
C MET A 53 -13.60 -63.21 -1.67
N GLN A 54 -13.70 -63.49 -2.97
CA GLN A 54 -13.90 -64.84 -3.49
C GLN A 54 -12.69 -65.73 -3.20
N THR A 55 -11.46 -65.25 -3.44
CA THR A 55 -10.23 -66.01 -3.14
C THR A 55 -10.06 -66.28 -1.65
N VAL A 56 -10.37 -65.29 -0.81
CA VAL A 56 -10.36 -65.40 0.65
C VAL A 56 -11.40 -66.43 1.10
N SER A 57 -12.62 -66.37 0.58
CA SER A 57 -13.67 -67.36 0.89
C SER A 57 -13.24 -68.79 0.53
N MET A 58 -12.65 -69.00 -0.65
CA MET A 58 -12.14 -70.31 -1.06
C MET A 58 -10.98 -70.80 -0.18
N ALA A 59 -10.08 -69.90 0.23
CA ALA A 59 -9.01 -70.22 1.17
C ALA A 59 -9.56 -70.58 2.56
N TYR A 60 -10.54 -69.84 3.08
CA TYR A 60 -11.21 -70.14 4.34
C TYR A 60 -11.94 -71.49 4.31
N GLU A 61 -12.61 -71.83 3.20
CA GLU A 61 -13.26 -73.14 3.05
C GLU A 61 -12.24 -74.28 2.97
N SER A 62 -11.05 -74.02 2.42
CA SER A 62 -9.97 -75.02 2.34
C SER A 62 -9.24 -75.21 3.68
N ILE A 63 -9.20 -74.17 4.52
CA ILE A 63 -8.54 -74.17 5.83
C ILE A 63 -9.51 -74.62 6.94
N LYS A 64 -10.83 -74.61 6.70
CA LYS A 64 -11.81 -75.16 7.65
C LYS A 64 -11.38 -76.58 8.02
N PRO A 65 -10.97 -76.83 9.27
CA PRO A 65 -10.52 -78.15 9.67
C PRO A 65 -11.72 -79.09 9.51
N LYS A 66 -11.60 -80.05 8.59
CA LYS A 66 -12.40 -81.26 8.63
C LYS A 66 -11.95 -81.97 9.90
N HIS A 67 -12.52 -81.61 11.04
CA HIS A 67 -12.29 -82.30 12.31
C HIS A 67 -12.71 -83.75 12.12
N GLN A 68 -11.75 -84.60 11.78
CA GLN A 68 -11.88 -86.03 12.03
C GLN A 68 -11.78 -86.17 13.55
N GLU A 69 -12.93 -86.21 14.21
CA GLU A 69 -13.06 -86.40 15.66
C GLU A 69 -12.45 -87.72 16.18
N ASN A 70 -11.77 -88.51 15.33
CA ASN A 70 -11.34 -89.87 15.61
C ASN A 70 -9.81 -90.09 15.62
N GLU A 71 -8.97 -89.09 15.33
CA GLU A 71 -7.50 -89.30 15.35
C GLU A 71 -6.86 -89.12 16.73
N LEU A 72 -7.54 -88.45 17.67
CA LEU A 72 -6.99 -88.14 18.99
C LEU A 72 -7.18 -89.27 20.03
N GLY A 73 -7.96 -90.32 19.74
CA GLY A 73 -8.11 -91.46 20.65
C GLY A 73 -8.75 -91.18 22.01
N PHE A 74 -9.21 -89.95 22.25
CA PHE A 74 -9.90 -89.53 23.48
C PHE A 74 -11.40 -89.39 23.22
N ASP A 75 -12.20 -90.15 23.94
CA ASP A 75 -13.65 -89.96 23.95
C ASP A 75 -13.99 -88.73 24.82
N LYS A 76 -14.74 -87.76 24.28
CA LYS A 76 -15.18 -86.54 24.99
C LYS A 76 -15.94 -86.88 26.28
N SER A 77 -16.50 -88.09 26.37
CA SER A 77 -17.17 -88.64 27.55
C SER A 77 -16.26 -88.89 28.76
N CYS A 78 -14.93 -88.92 28.56
CA CYS A 78 -13.93 -89.23 29.58
C CYS A 78 -13.33 -87.98 30.26
N LEU A 79 -13.72 -86.78 29.81
CA LEU A 79 -13.28 -85.50 30.39
C LEU A 79 -14.29 -85.01 31.43
N SER A 80 -13.80 -84.43 32.52
CA SER A 80 -14.64 -83.65 33.44
C SER A 80 -15.19 -82.42 32.71
N GLU A 81 -16.31 -81.87 33.19
CA GLU A 81 -16.89 -80.64 32.63
C GLU A 81 -15.88 -79.48 32.59
N GLU A 82 -15.04 -79.36 33.62
CA GLU A 82 -13.92 -78.41 33.68
C GLU A 82 -12.82 -78.72 32.63
N GLY A 83 -12.52 -79.99 32.39
CA GLY A 83 -11.55 -80.43 31.38
C GLY A 83 -12.02 -80.14 29.95
N ALA A 84 -13.32 -80.32 29.68
CA ALA A 84 -13.90 -79.98 28.39
C ALA A 84 -13.85 -78.46 28.13
N LEU A 85 -14.19 -77.65 29.14
CA LEU A 85 -14.18 -76.19 29.03
C LEU A 85 -12.75 -75.64 28.85
N THR A 86 -11.77 -76.18 29.57
CA THR A 86 -10.36 -75.76 29.44
C THR A 86 -9.76 -76.14 28.08
N LEU A 87 -10.11 -77.31 27.53
CA LEU A 87 -9.71 -77.70 26.18
C LEU A 87 -10.37 -76.80 25.13
N GLU A 88 -11.64 -76.46 25.30
CA GLU A 88 -12.34 -75.54 24.40
C GLU A 88 -11.72 -74.13 24.43
N THR A 89 -11.38 -73.61 25.61
CA THR A 89 -10.73 -72.29 25.71
C THR A 89 -9.32 -72.31 25.12
N LEU A 90 -8.56 -73.38 25.33
CA LEU A 90 -7.24 -73.54 24.73
C LEU A 90 -7.31 -73.64 23.20
N ALA A 91 -8.29 -74.37 22.66
CA ALA A 91 -8.53 -74.46 21.21
C ALA A 91 -8.94 -73.10 20.62
N LYS A 92 -9.80 -72.34 21.30
CA LYS A 92 -10.17 -70.97 20.90
C LYS A 92 -8.96 -70.03 20.93
N LEU A 93 -8.11 -70.14 21.95
CA LEU A 93 -6.91 -69.33 22.08
C LEU A 93 -5.88 -69.70 21.01
N ALA A 94 -5.72 -70.98 20.68
CA ALA A 94 -4.88 -71.45 19.58
C ALA A 94 -5.35 -70.87 18.24
N LEU A 95 -6.67 -70.93 17.99
CA LEU A 95 -7.28 -70.38 16.78
C LEU A 95 -7.07 -68.86 16.69
N HIS A 96 -7.20 -68.14 17.81
CA HIS A 96 -7.02 -66.69 17.84
C HIS A 96 -5.56 -66.28 17.64
N LEU A 97 -4.62 -67.06 18.17
CA LEU A 97 -3.18 -66.85 17.99
C LEU A 97 -2.63 -67.48 16.70
N GLY A 98 -3.47 -68.15 15.89
CA GLY A 98 -3.05 -68.83 14.66
C GLY A 98 -2.07 -69.99 14.88
N ILE A 99 -2.12 -70.64 16.05
CA ILE A 99 -1.21 -71.73 16.42
C ILE A 99 -1.77 -73.06 15.94
N ASN A 100 -0.97 -73.80 15.17
CA ASN A 100 -1.28 -75.16 14.70
C ASN A 100 -0.50 -76.25 15.47
N SER A 101 0.21 -75.88 16.53
CA SER A 101 1.02 -76.77 17.37
C SER A 101 0.35 -77.02 18.71
N GLU A 102 0.46 -78.25 19.21
CA GLU A 102 -0.03 -78.67 20.52
C GLU A 102 0.97 -78.36 21.66
N GLU A 103 2.15 -77.83 21.31
CA GLU A 103 3.20 -77.52 22.29
C GLU A 103 2.93 -76.21 23.04
N ILE A 104 2.97 -76.25 24.37
CA ILE A 104 2.84 -75.08 25.26
C ILE A 104 3.81 -73.95 24.87
N GLY A 105 5.04 -74.30 24.46
CA GLY A 105 6.03 -73.31 24.01
C GLY A 105 5.58 -72.49 22.79
N SER A 106 4.70 -73.04 21.94
CA SER A 106 4.10 -72.30 20.81
C SER A 106 3.10 -71.25 21.29
N TYR A 107 2.34 -71.54 22.35
CA TYR A 107 1.44 -70.59 22.99
C TYR A 107 2.21 -69.45 23.66
N ASP A 108 3.26 -69.78 24.42
CA ASP A 108 4.10 -68.77 25.07
C ASP A 108 4.76 -67.84 24.04
N ALA A 109 5.28 -68.41 22.94
CA ALA A 109 5.89 -67.63 21.86
C ALA A 109 4.88 -66.70 21.16
N SER A 110 3.68 -67.21 20.82
CA SER A 110 2.66 -66.38 20.17
C SER A 110 2.10 -65.29 21.09
N ILE A 111 1.93 -65.56 22.40
CA ILE A 111 1.54 -64.55 23.38
C ILE A 111 2.63 -63.48 23.51
N ALA A 112 3.91 -63.89 23.53
CA ALA A 112 5.03 -62.96 23.56
C ALA A 112 5.07 -62.07 22.29
N ASN A 113 4.85 -62.67 21.12
CA ASN A 113 4.78 -61.94 19.86
C ASN A 113 3.62 -60.94 19.83
N LEU A 114 2.41 -61.37 20.22
CA LEU A 114 1.25 -60.48 20.31
C LEU A 114 1.50 -59.30 21.26
N ARG A 115 2.22 -59.56 22.36
CA ARG A 115 2.61 -58.49 23.30
C ARG A 115 3.62 -57.52 22.68
N LEU A 116 4.58 -58.00 21.90
CA LEU A 116 5.51 -57.14 21.16
C LEU A 116 4.75 -56.28 20.14
N GLU A 117 3.87 -56.89 19.35
CA GLU A 117 3.01 -56.17 18.39
C GLU A 117 2.14 -55.11 19.08
N TYR A 118 1.58 -55.42 20.24
CA TYR A 118 0.82 -54.46 21.03
C TYR A 118 1.67 -53.28 21.49
N MET A 119 2.90 -53.52 21.96
CA MET A 119 3.81 -52.45 22.38
C MET A 119 4.27 -51.60 21.19
N ASP A 120 4.53 -52.21 20.03
CA ASP A 120 4.88 -51.50 18.80
C ASP A 120 3.71 -50.62 18.33
N ALA A 121 2.48 -51.14 18.32
CA ALA A 121 1.28 -50.38 17.99
C ALA A 121 1.02 -49.24 19.00
N GLN A 122 1.34 -49.46 20.27
CA GLN A 122 1.22 -48.42 21.30
C GLN A 122 2.24 -47.30 21.09
N LEU A 123 3.47 -47.62 20.70
CA LEU A 123 4.49 -46.62 20.36
C LEU A 123 4.09 -45.83 19.11
N GLU A 124 3.61 -46.50 18.06
CA GLU A 124 3.12 -45.83 16.86
C GLU A 124 1.93 -44.90 17.17
N HIS A 125 1.04 -45.32 18.07
CA HIS A 125 -0.06 -44.49 18.53
C HIS A 125 0.43 -43.22 19.24
N THR A 126 1.40 -43.33 20.15
CA THR A 126 1.98 -42.16 20.82
C THR A 126 2.70 -41.23 19.84
N ASP A 127 3.43 -41.78 18.87
CA ASP A 127 4.09 -40.98 17.82
C ASP A 127 3.05 -40.22 16.98
N MET A 128 1.91 -40.86 16.66
CA MET A 128 0.82 -40.22 15.94
C MET A 128 0.18 -39.09 16.75
N GLU A 129 -0.04 -39.28 18.06
CA GLU A 129 -0.57 -38.22 18.94
C GLU A 129 0.37 -37.01 19.01
N GLU A 130 1.69 -37.23 19.07
CA GLU A 130 2.68 -36.16 19.05
C GLU A 130 2.64 -35.37 17.73
N VAL A 131 2.54 -36.08 16.59
CA VAL A 131 2.40 -35.45 15.28
C VAL A 131 1.09 -34.67 15.17
N GLU A 132 -0.03 -35.22 15.64
CA GLU A 132 -1.32 -34.54 15.66
C GLU A 132 -1.25 -33.25 16.48
N HIS A 133 -0.66 -33.32 17.68
CA HIS A 133 -0.48 -32.14 18.52
C HIS A 133 0.40 -31.08 17.82
N ALA A 134 1.51 -31.50 17.19
CA ALA A 134 2.38 -30.59 16.46
C ALA A 134 1.67 -29.93 15.27
N LEU A 135 0.83 -30.67 14.55
CA LEU A 135 0.03 -30.15 13.45
C LEU A 135 -1.03 -29.16 13.93
N ASN A 136 -1.74 -29.47 15.02
CA ASN A 136 -2.72 -28.58 15.61
C ASN A 136 -2.11 -27.25 16.04
N ASN A 137 -0.93 -27.28 16.68
CA ASN A 137 -0.19 -26.05 17.02
C ASN A 137 0.16 -25.23 15.77
N ARG A 138 0.66 -25.88 14.71
CA ARG A 138 0.99 -25.20 13.45
C ARG A 138 -0.24 -24.60 12.76
N ILE A 139 -1.39 -25.27 12.83
CA ILE A 139 -2.65 -24.75 12.30
C ILE A 139 -3.07 -23.52 13.10
N GLU A 140 -2.95 -23.55 14.41
CA GLU A 140 -3.25 -22.39 15.26
C GLU A 140 -2.33 -21.20 14.93
N ASP A 141 -1.02 -21.43 14.86
CA ASP A 141 -0.04 -20.42 14.49
C ASP A 141 -0.34 -19.80 13.11
N ALA A 142 -0.61 -20.65 12.10
CA ALA A 142 -0.96 -20.19 10.76
C ALA A 142 -2.26 -19.37 10.75
N ASN A 143 -3.25 -19.74 11.56
CA ASN A 143 -4.50 -18.99 11.69
C ASN A 143 -4.27 -17.63 12.35
N GLN A 144 -3.40 -17.55 13.38
CA GLN A 144 -3.03 -16.30 14.01
C GLN A 144 -2.27 -15.37 13.04
N GLU A 145 -1.35 -15.91 12.24
CA GLU A 145 -0.64 -15.16 11.20
C GLU A 145 -1.60 -14.65 10.12
N LEU A 146 -2.51 -15.50 9.66
CA LEU A 146 -3.53 -15.13 8.68
C LEU A 146 -4.44 -14.01 9.20
N PHE A 147 -4.82 -14.07 10.49
CA PHE A 147 -5.57 -13.00 11.14
C PHE A 147 -4.80 -11.66 11.11
N LYS A 148 -3.52 -11.67 11.52
CA LYS A 148 -2.65 -10.48 11.49
C LYS A 148 -2.51 -9.92 10.08
N LEU A 149 -2.30 -10.77 9.07
CA LEU A 149 -2.22 -10.36 7.66
C LEU A 149 -3.51 -9.70 7.19
N LYS A 150 -4.68 -10.24 7.56
CA LYS A 150 -5.98 -9.64 7.25
C LYS A 150 -6.17 -8.27 7.90
N GLU A 151 -5.72 -8.10 9.14
CA GLU A 151 -5.77 -6.78 9.81
C GLU A 151 -4.85 -5.77 9.13
N MET A 152 -3.61 -6.16 8.80
CA MET A 152 -2.69 -5.29 8.07
C MET A 152 -3.24 -4.89 6.70
N LEU A 153 -3.88 -5.81 5.98
CA LEU A 153 -4.51 -5.52 4.70
C LEU A 153 -5.64 -4.49 4.84
N LYS A 154 -6.51 -4.65 5.86
CA LYS A 154 -7.56 -3.67 6.15
C LYS A 154 -6.99 -2.29 6.47
N GLU A 155 -5.90 -2.22 7.22
CA GLU A 155 -5.24 -0.96 7.56
C GLU A 155 -4.60 -0.30 6.32
N LEU A 156 -3.96 -1.08 5.45
CA LEU A 156 -3.44 -0.60 4.18
C LEU A 156 -4.54 -0.07 3.27
N ASP A 157 -5.68 -0.74 3.19
CA ASP A 157 -6.83 -0.26 2.39
C ASP A 157 -7.38 1.06 2.94
N LYS A 158 -7.49 1.19 4.26
CA LYS A 158 -7.88 2.47 4.90
C LYS A 158 -6.89 3.58 4.54
N ARG A 159 -5.59 3.34 4.68
CA ARG A 159 -4.53 4.32 4.35
C ARG A 159 -4.57 4.71 2.88
N ARG A 160 -4.69 3.73 1.98
CA ARG A 160 -4.81 3.95 0.53
C ARG A 160 -6.04 4.77 0.19
N SER A 161 -7.17 4.54 0.87
CA SER A 161 -8.38 5.34 0.67
C SER A 161 -8.20 6.80 1.12
N ALA A 162 -7.52 7.03 2.24
CA ALA A 162 -7.22 8.37 2.75
C ALA A 162 -6.22 9.10 1.84
N GLU A 163 -5.21 8.40 1.35
CA GLU A 163 -4.22 8.95 0.42
C GLU A 163 -4.86 9.32 -0.92
N LYS A 164 -5.73 8.47 -1.47
CA LYS A 164 -6.52 8.81 -2.66
C LYS A 164 -7.33 10.10 -2.49
N LYS A 165 -7.93 10.31 -1.30
CA LYS A 165 -8.66 11.56 -1.00
C LYS A 165 -7.71 12.76 -1.00
N LYS A 166 -6.55 12.65 -0.32
CA LYS A 166 -5.52 13.71 -0.32
C LYS A 166 -5.02 14.04 -1.72
N VAL A 167 -4.75 13.03 -2.55
CA VAL A 167 -4.32 13.23 -3.94
C VAL A 167 -5.41 13.94 -4.75
N ALA A 168 -6.68 13.58 -4.57
CA ALA A 168 -7.79 14.25 -5.23
C ALA A 168 -7.93 15.73 -4.79
N GLU A 169 -7.74 16.02 -3.50
CA GLU A 169 -7.71 17.39 -2.97
C GLU A 169 -6.54 18.19 -3.55
N TRP A 170 -5.33 17.61 -3.60
CA TRP A 170 -4.16 18.25 -4.18
C TRP A 170 -4.35 18.54 -5.67
N GLN A 171 -4.95 17.61 -6.42
CA GLN A 171 -5.27 17.83 -7.83
C GLN A 171 -6.29 18.96 -8.02
N ARG A 172 -7.29 19.09 -7.13
CA ARG A 172 -8.25 20.21 -7.17
C ARG A 172 -7.54 21.53 -6.88
N ASN A 173 -6.80 21.60 -5.77
CA ASN A 173 -6.07 22.80 -5.36
C ASN A 173 -5.06 23.25 -6.44
N SER A 174 -4.35 22.29 -7.06
CA SER A 174 -3.43 22.59 -8.15
C SER A 174 -4.14 23.21 -9.37
N LYS A 175 -5.32 22.70 -9.74
CA LYS A 175 -6.12 23.26 -10.84
C LYS A 175 -6.65 24.66 -10.51
N ASP A 176 -7.02 24.90 -9.27
CA ASP A 176 -7.52 26.22 -8.85
C ASP A 176 -6.37 27.24 -8.78
N LEU A 177 -5.20 26.84 -8.29
CA LEU A 177 -3.98 27.66 -8.35
C LEU A 177 -3.58 27.97 -9.80
N GLU A 178 -3.66 26.99 -10.69
CA GLU A 178 -3.35 27.21 -12.12
C GLU A 178 -4.31 28.23 -12.74
N LYS A 179 -5.61 28.18 -12.42
CA LYS A 179 -6.58 29.21 -12.85
C LYS A 179 -6.25 30.59 -12.29
N GLN A 180 -5.88 30.67 -11.00
CA GLN A 180 -5.49 31.93 -10.37
C GLN A 180 -4.25 32.53 -11.04
N ILE A 181 -3.22 31.71 -11.29
CA ILE A 181 -2.01 32.15 -12.00
C ILE A 181 -2.34 32.67 -13.39
N GLN A 182 -3.23 32.00 -14.13
CA GLN A 182 -3.65 32.47 -15.45
C GLN A 182 -4.40 33.80 -15.39
N ALA A 183 -5.28 33.98 -14.40
CA ALA A 183 -5.99 35.24 -14.18
C ALA A 183 -5.03 36.38 -13.82
N GLU A 184 -4.13 36.16 -12.86
CA GLU A 184 -3.12 37.16 -12.46
C GLU A 184 -2.18 37.51 -13.60
N LYS A 185 -1.76 36.55 -14.43
CA LYS A 185 -0.97 36.82 -15.63
C LYS A 185 -1.73 37.70 -16.61
N ALA A 186 -3.02 37.44 -16.84
CA ALA A 186 -3.84 38.26 -17.72
C ALA A 186 -3.99 39.69 -17.18
N ASP A 187 -4.23 39.84 -15.88
CA ASP A 187 -4.32 41.13 -15.20
C ASP A 187 -2.99 41.89 -15.26
N TYR A 188 -1.87 41.21 -15.01
CA TYR A 188 -0.53 41.80 -15.13
C TYR A 188 -0.27 42.32 -16.55
N VAL A 189 -0.58 41.52 -17.58
CA VAL A 189 -0.46 41.95 -18.98
C VAL A 189 -1.35 43.16 -19.27
N GLN A 190 -2.57 43.20 -18.72
CA GLN A 190 -3.46 44.34 -18.89
C GLN A 190 -2.93 45.60 -18.19
N GLN A 191 -2.44 45.47 -16.95
CA GLN A 191 -1.83 46.58 -16.20
C GLN A 191 -0.59 47.09 -16.91
N GLN A 192 0.24 46.20 -17.43
CA GLN A 192 1.43 46.58 -18.19
C GLN A 192 1.05 47.34 -19.46
N LYS A 193 0.05 46.90 -20.22
CA LYS A 193 -0.48 47.67 -21.36
C LYS A 193 -1.00 49.05 -20.96
N ARG A 194 -1.69 49.17 -19.81
CA ARG A 194 -2.16 50.47 -19.29
C ARG A 194 -0.99 51.38 -18.90
N TYR A 195 0.05 50.82 -18.29
CA TYR A 195 1.27 51.53 -17.93
C TYR A 195 2.09 51.95 -19.16
N ASP A 196 2.17 51.11 -20.17
CA ASP A 196 2.84 51.46 -21.42
C ASP A 196 2.06 52.56 -22.17
N ALA A 197 0.72 52.53 -22.11
CA ALA A 197 -0.15 53.55 -22.71
C ALA A 197 -0.05 54.93 -22.05
N THR A 198 0.28 55.03 -20.75
CA THR A 198 0.57 56.32 -20.12
C THR A 198 1.87 56.96 -20.63
N GLY A 199 2.68 56.23 -21.40
CA GLY A 199 3.85 56.79 -22.08
C GLY A 199 4.95 57.28 -21.14
N VAL A 200 4.90 56.94 -19.84
CA VAL A 200 5.82 57.44 -18.80
C VAL A 200 7.28 57.17 -19.17
N VAL A 201 7.56 56.01 -19.75
CA VAL A 201 8.92 55.64 -20.20
C VAL A 201 9.32 56.40 -21.46
N GLN A 202 8.40 56.57 -22.42
CA GLN A 202 8.64 57.26 -23.70
C GLN A 202 8.82 58.76 -23.51
N GLN A 203 8.01 59.36 -22.63
CA GLN A 203 8.07 60.77 -22.24
C GLN A 203 9.17 61.06 -21.21
N ARG A 204 9.98 60.04 -20.84
CA ARG A 204 11.04 60.15 -19.83
C ARG A 204 10.55 60.72 -18.49
N LEU A 205 9.28 60.57 -18.14
CA LEU A 205 8.66 61.06 -16.90
C LEU A 205 9.02 60.19 -15.67
N ARG A 206 10.22 59.60 -15.66
CA ARG A 206 10.73 58.94 -14.45
C ARG A 206 11.00 60.00 -13.40
N LEU A 207 10.75 59.67 -12.13
CA LEU A 207 10.95 60.57 -10.99
C LEU A 207 12.32 61.27 -11.02
N VAL A 208 13.37 60.56 -11.42
CA VAL A 208 14.73 61.09 -11.56
C VAL A 208 14.80 62.25 -12.57
N ASN A 209 14.12 62.12 -13.71
CA ASN A 209 14.13 63.14 -14.75
C ASN A 209 13.24 64.34 -14.37
N ILE A 210 12.12 64.09 -13.67
CA ILE A 210 11.26 65.14 -13.14
C ILE A 210 12.03 65.97 -12.11
N LYS A 211 12.76 65.32 -11.19
CA LYS A 211 13.62 66.03 -10.22
C LYS A 211 14.71 66.86 -10.90
N ARG A 212 15.36 66.31 -11.93
CA ARG A 212 16.35 67.06 -12.71
C ARG A 212 15.74 68.29 -13.40
N LEU A 213 14.56 68.15 -13.99
CA LEU A 213 13.82 69.26 -14.60
C LEU A 213 13.41 70.33 -13.57
N ASP A 214 13.03 69.91 -12.36
CA ASP A 214 12.71 70.81 -11.24
C ASP A 214 13.94 71.58 -10.77
N GLU A 215 15.10 70.91 -10.65
CA GLU A 215 16.38 71.55 -10.34
C GLU A 215 16.81 72.54 -11.44
N GLU A 216 16.65 72.18 -12.72
CA GLU A 216 16.91 73.06 -13.86
C GLU A 216 15.98 74.29 -13.88
N LEU A 217 14.70 74.10 -13.52
CA LEU A 217 13.73 75.19 -13.38
C LEU A 217 14.09 76.13 -12.24
N GLN A 218 14.43 75.59 -11.06
CA GLN A 218 14.86 76.40 -9.91
C GLN A 218 16.12 77.21 -10.22
N GLN A 219 17.07 76.64 -10.97
CA GLN A 219 18.25 77.37 -11.44
C GLN A 219 17.87 78.49 -12.42
N MET A 220 17.01 78.21 -13.40
CA MET A 220 16.55 79.23 -14.33
C MET A 220 15.76 80.34 -13.65
N GLU A 221 14.92 80.03 -12.66
CA GLU A 221 14.19 81.03 -11.87
C GLU A 221 15.15 81.91 -11.07
N ALA A 222 16.16 81.32 -10.43
CA ALA A 222 17.19 82.07 -9.72
C ALA A 222 17.99 83.00 -10.64
N ASP A 223 18.40 82.52 -11.82
CA ASP A 223 19.09 83.31 -12.84
C ASP A 223 18.21 84.46 -13.37
N LEU A 224 16.92 84.21 -13.55
CA LEU A 224 15.96 85.21 -14.03
C LEU A 224 15.74 86.29 -12.97
N GLU A 225 15.61 85.92 -11.69
CA GLU A 225 15.55 86.87 -10.59
C GLU A 225 16.85 87.70 -10.46
N GLN A 226 18.03 87.09 -10.59
CA GLN A 226 19.29 87.84 -10.61
C GLN A 226 19.35 88.82 -11.78
N LYS A 227 18.91 88.40 -12.97
CA LYS A 227 18.88 89.27 -14.15
C LYS A 227 17.85 90.39 -14.01
N LYS A 228 16.69 90.15 -13.41
CA LYS A 228 15.70 91.19 -13.09
C LYS A 228 16.28 92.22 -12.13
N LEU A 229 16.89 91.77 -11.02
CA LEU A 229 17.56 92.65 -10.06
C LEU A 229 18.66 93.49 -10.72
N ALA A 230 19.45 92.89 -11.62
CA ALA A 230 20.43 93.64 -12.40
C ALA A 230 19.75 94.66 -13.31
N LEU A 231 18.66 94.31 -13.99
CA LEU A 231 17.91 95.22 -14.86
C LEU A 231 17.29 96.39 -14.09
N GLU A 232 16.72 96.14 -12.91
CA GLU A 232 16.20 97.18 -12.01
C GLU A 232 17.30 98.16 -11.59
N GLN A 233 18.55 97.70 -11.41
CA GLN A 233 19.70 98.60 -11.16
C GLN A 233 20.05 99.46 -12.38
N TYR A 234 19.68 99.04 -13.58
CA TYR A 234 19.91 99.78 -14.82
C TYR A 234 18.73 100.68 -15.22
N ASP A 235 17.56 100.59 -14.57
CA ASP A 235 16.39 101.42 -14.90
C ASP A 235 16.62 102.94 -14.69
N ASP A 236 17.58 103.32 -13.85
CA ASP A 236 17.96 104.73 -13.63
C ASP A 236 18.92 105.29 -14.69
N PHE A 237 19.45 104.43 -15.57
CA PHE A 237 20.35 104.84 -16.64
C PHE A 237 19.55 105.25 -17.89
N PRO A 238 19.82 106.45 -18.45
CA PRO A 238 19.22 106.86 -19.71
C PRO A 238 19.61 105.91 -20.84
N PRO A 239 18.72 105.61 -21.80
CA PRO A 239 19.01 104.71 -22.93
C PRO A 239 20.07 105.26 -23.91
N ASP A 240 20.46 106.53 -23.78
CA ASP A 240 21.52 107.15 -24.58
C ASP A 240 22.88 107.06 -23.86
N MET A 241 23.84 106.39 -24.50
CA MET A 241 25.17 106.10 -23.98
C MET A 241 25.94 107.36 -23.57
N VAL A 242 25.74 108.48 -24.27
CA VAL A 242 26.39 109.75 -23.94
C VAL A 242 25.84 110.30 -22.62
N LEU A 243 24.52 110.22 -22.42
CA LEU A 243 23.86 110.72 -21.21
C LEU A 243 24.13 109.84 -19.99
N ALA A 244 24.23 108.52 -20.19
CA ALA A 244 24.65 107.57 -19.16
C ALA A 244 26.08 107.84 -18.68
N SER A 245 27.02 108.12 -19.58
CA SER A 245 28.40 108.46 -19.22
C SER A 245 28.50 109.75 -18.39
N LEU A 246 27.69 110.75 -18.71
CA LEU A 246 27.63 112.00 -17.96
C LEU A 246 27.11 111.79 -16.53
N LYS A 247 26.00 111.04 -16.37
CA LYS A 247 25.46 110.72 -15.04
C LYS A 247 26.43 109.87 -14.19
N LEU A 248 27.19 108.97 -14.82
CA LEU A 248 28.19 108.16 -14.13
C LEU A 248 29.31 109.04 -13.58
N GLN A 249 29.79 109.99 -14.39
CA GLN A 249 30.79 110.97 -13.98
C GLN A 249 30.28 111.89 -12.86
N GLU A 250 29.04 112.39 -12.94
CA GLU A 250 28.41 113.16 -11.85
C GLU A 250 28.29 112.35 -10.54
N GLY A 251 28.03 111.04 -10.65
CA GLY A 251 27.99 110.12 -9.52
C GLY A 251 29.37 109.90 -8.89
N GLU A 252 30.40 109.70 -9.71
CA GLU A 252 31.79 109.57 -9.28
C GLU A 252 32.28 110.82 -8.56
N ASP A 253 32.00 112.01 -9.11
CA ASP A 253 32.36 113.29 -8.52
C ASP A 253 31.69 113.46 -7.14
N LYS A 254 30.40 113.15 -7.01
CA LYS A 254 29.69 113.16 -5.72
C LYS A 254 30.27 112.17 -4.72
N LEU A 255 30.65 110.97 -5.15
CA LEU A 255 31.23 109.96 -4.27
C LEU A 255 32.61 110.41 -3.80
N HIS A 256 33.39 111.06 -4.66
CA HIS A 256 34.68 111.62 -4.31
C HIS A 256 34.56 112.75 -3.28
N GLN A 257 33.54 113.60 -3.42
CA GLN A 257 33.20 114.64 -2.43
C GLN A 257 32.80 114.03 -1.09
N LEU A 258 31.91 113.04 -1.07
CA LEU A 258 31.49 112.37 0.16
C LEU A 258 32.64 111.59 0.83
N ARG A 259 33.59 111.06 0.05
CA ARG A 259 34.81 110.42 0.59
C ARG A 259 35.71 111.45 1.26
N GLN A 260 35.93 112.60 0.63
CA GLN A 260 36.68 113.70 1.24
C GLN A 260 35.97 114.24 2.49
N GLU A 261 34.64 114.32 2.47
CA GLU A 261 33.84 114.72 3.63
C GLU A 261 33.93 113.69 4.75
N ARG A 262 33.90 112.39 4.44
CA ARG A 262 34.15 111.31 5.41
C ARG A 262 35.56 111.40 5.99
N GLU A 263 36.58 111.57 5.16
CA GLU A 263 37.97 111.68 5.62
C GLU A 263 38.17 112.92 6.48
N ARG A 264 37.53 114.04 6.13
CA ARG A 264 37.48 115.25 6.96
C ARG A 264 36.80 114.97 8.31
N LEU A 265 35.62 114.37 8.31
CA LEU A 265 34.89 114.05 9.55
C LEU A 265 35.65 113.04 10.41
N LEU A 266 36.35 112.07 9.81
CA LEU A 266 37.22 111.14 10.52
C LEU A 266 38.46 111.84 11.07
N GLY A 267 39.02 112.82 10.35
CA GLY A 267 40.07 113.71 10.84
C GLY A 267 39.61 114.54 12.04
N ASP A 268 38.43 115.15 11.95
CA ASP A 268 37.81 115.94 13.03
C ASP A 268 37.52 115.07 14.27
N ILE A 269 37.22 113.78 14.10
CA ILE A 269 37.06 112.83 15.22
C ILE A 269 38.44 112.43 15.79
N ALA A 270 39.46 112.22 14.96
CA ALA A 270 40.80 111.84 15.40
C ALA A 270 41.52 112.97 16.17
N GLU A 271 41.25 114.24 15.83
CA GLU A 271 41.79 115.41 16.55
C GLU A 271 41.07 115.67 17.90
N ASN A 272 39.88 115.11 18.12
CA ASN A 272 39.11 115.26 19.37
C ASN A 272 39.31 114.12 20.39
N VAL A 273 40.33 113.24 20.20
CA VAL A 273 40.62 112.07 21.07
C VAL A 273 42.00 112.16 21.76
N HIS A 274 42.63 113.34 21.78
CA HIS A 274 43.80 113.69 22.63
C HIS A 274 43.48 114.90 23.51
#